data_AF-A0A7C5YTL8-F1
#
_entry.id   AF-A0A7C5YTL8-F1
#
_cell.length_a   1.000
_cell.length_b   1.000
_cell.length_c   1.000
_cell.angle_alpha   90.00
_cell.angle_beta   90.00
_cell.angle_gamma   90.00
#
_symmetry.space_group_name_H-M   'P 1'
#
loop_
_entity.id
_entity.type
_entity.pdbx_description
1 polymer ?
#
loop_
_entity_poly.entity_id
_entity_poly.type
_entity_poly.pdbx_seq_one_letter_code
_entity_poly.pdbx_strand_id
1 'polypeptide(L)' 'MGINPKLLEKLVCPKCHGKLELVGESEALDCEKCGLRYKIEKYPNEVYIPNMIIEQAEPIPEKSNDQKQG' A
#
# COMPACT_ATOMS: atom_id res chain seq x y z
N MET A 1 -15.81 3.44 -4.07
CA MET A 1 -15.32 4.65 -3.37
C MET A 1 -14.07 4.24 -2.60
N GLY A 2 -13.01 5.06 -2.62
CA GLY A 2 -11.70 4.73 -2.03
C GLY A 2 -11.35 5.62 -0.83
N ILE A 3 -10.11 5.51 -0.35
CA ILE A 3 -9.60 6.34 0.75
C ILE A 3 -9.62 7.83 0.38
N ASN A 4 -9.95 8.69 1.35
CA ASN A 4 -9.95 10.15 1.17
C ASN A 4 -8.53 10.67 0.84
N PRO A 5 -8.33 11.39 -0.28
CA PRO A 5 -7.01 11.84 -0.73
C PRO A 5 -6.29 12.77 0.25
N LYS A 6 -7.01 13.59 1.04
CA LYS A 6 -6.40 14.46 2.06
C LYS A 6 -5.83 13.68 3.26
N LEU A 7 -6.35 12.48 3.53
CA LEU A 7 -5.81 11.58 4.55
C LEU A 7 -4.52 10.92 4.05
N LEU A 8 -4.48 10.59 2.76
CA LEU A 8 -3.32 9.97 2.10
C LEU A 8 -2.06 10.84 2.16
N GLU A 9 -2.20 12.16 2.00
CA GLU A 9 -1.07 13.09 2.10
C GLU A 9 -0.38 13.09 3.48
N LYS A 10 -1.08 12.63 4.52
CA LYS A 10 -0.55 12.53 5.89
C LYS A 10 -0.11 11.11 6.28
N LEU A 11 -0.49 10.10 5.50
CA LEU A 11 -0.18 8.70 5.76
C LEU A 11 1.25 8.40 5.32
N VAL A 12 2.07 7.98 6.29
CA VAL A 12 3.45 7.54 6.07
C VAL A 12 3.61 6.09 6.51
N CYS A 13 4.62 5.41 5.99
CA CYS A 13 4.92 4.04 6.37
C CYS A 13 5.19 3.93 7.89
N PRO A 14 4.50 3.05 8.62
CA PRO A 14 4.67 2.91 10.07
C PRO A 14 6.04 2.35 10.46
N LYS A 15 6.72 1.64 9.55
CA LYS A 15 8.05 1.05 9.81
C LYS A 15 9.20 2.05 9.62
N CYS A 16 9.15 2.88 8.58
CA CYS A 16 10.31 3.67 8.15
C CYS A 16 10.01 5.15 7.87
N HIS A 17 8.76 5.58 8.12
CA HIS A 17 8.22 6.92 7.86
C HIS A 17 8.42 7.40 6.41
N GLY A 18 8.57 6.47 5.47
CA GLY A 18 8.62 6.75 4.04
C GLY A 18 7.25 7.11 3.49
N LYS A 19 7.25 7.68 2.28
CA LYS A 19 6.04 7.92 1.51
C LYS A 19 5.36 6.59 1.15
N LEU A 20 4.03 6.60 1.09
CA LEU A 20 3.20 5.48 0.65
C LEU A 20 2.55 5.80 -0.69
N GLU A 21 2.35 4.78 -1.52
CA GLU A 21 1.68 4.88 -2.82
C GLU A 21 0.48 3.93 -2.87
N LEU A 22 -0.67 4.41 -3.33
CA LEU A 22 -1.82 3.54 -3.61
C LEU A 22 -1.55 2.69 -4.84
N VAL A 23 -1.81 1.40 -4.74
CA VAL A 23 -1.66 0.43 -5.82
C VAL A 23 -2.90 -0.44 -5.94
N GLY A 24 -3.02 -1.18 -7.04
CA GLY A 24 -4.11 -2.14 -7.27
C GLY A 24 -5.48 -1.49 -7.09
N GLU A 25 -5.76 -0.41 -7.83
CA GLU A 25 -7.06 0.29 -7.76
C GLU A 25 -7.49 0.74 -6.36
N SER A 26 -6.53 1.07 -5.48
CA SER A 26 -6.74 1.47 -4.08
C SER A 26 -6.99 0.31 -3.11
N GLU A 27 -6.48 -0.88 -3.41
CA GLU A 27 -6.55 -2.05 -2.54
C GLU A 27 -5.32 -2.21 -1.63
N ALA A 28 -4.23 -1.49 -1.88
CA ALA A 28 -3.05 -1.53 -1.01
C ALA A 28 -2.24 -0.23 -1.03
N LEU A 29 -1.34 -0.11 -0.05
CA LEU A 29 -0.35 0.94 0.10
C LEU A 29 1.06 0.34 0.05
N ASP A 30 1.87 0.77 -0.90
CA ASP A 30 3.26 0.34 -1.05
C ASP A 30 4.22 1.37 -0.48
N CYS A 31 5.25 0.90 0.20
CA CYS A 31 6.41 1.69 0.59
C CYS A 31 7.66 1.20 -0.13
N GLU A 32 8.01 1.84 -1.24
CA GLU A 32 9.23 1.56 -2.02
C GLU A 32 10.51 1.71 -1.18
N LYS A 33 10.50 2.56 -0.13
CA LYS A 33 11.67 2.78 0.74
C LYS A 33 12.05 1.54 1.55
N CYS A 34 11.07 0.75 1.99
CA CYS A 34 11.32 -0.44 2.83
C CYS A 34 10.83 -1.75 2.20
N GLY A 35 10.26 -1.69 1.00
CA GLY A 35 9.81 -2.85 0.24
C GLY A 35 8.58 -3.54 0.80
N LEU A 36 7.74 -2.84 1.57
CA LEU A 36 6.54 -3.42 2.20
C LEU A 36 5.25 -2.92 1.56
N ARG A 37 4.28 -3.82 1.48
CA ARG A 37 2.90 -3.62 1.04
C ARG A 37 1.94 -3.82 2.21
N TYR A 38 1.05 -2.86 2.39
CA TYR A 38 -0.02 -2.88 3.38
C TYR A 38 -1.37 -3.00 2.67
N LYS A 39 -2.11 -4.09 2.90
CA LYS A 39 -3.43 -4.30 2.30
C LYS A 39 -4.46 -3.33 2.89
N ILE A 40 -5.41 -2.91 2.09
CA ILE A 40 -6.60 -2.16 2.52
C ILE A 40 -7.75 -3.15 2.63
N GLU A 41 -8.26 -3.29 3.85
CA GLU A 41 -9.34 -4.22 4.16
C GLU A 41 -10.68 -3.48 4.22
N LYS A 42 -11.75 -4.15 3.77
CA LYS A 42 -13.12 -3.64 3.86
C LYS A 42 -13.80 -4.17 5.11
N TYR A 43 -14.26 -3.25 5.96
CA TYR A 43 -14.99 -3.53 7.20
C TYR A 43 -16.50 -3.25 7.03
N PRO A 44 -17.35 -3.66 8.00
CA PRO A 44 -18.78 -3.32 7.98
C PRO A 44 -19.02 -1.82 7.80
N ASN A 45 -20.18 -1.46 7.24
CA ASN A 45 -20.53 -0.07 6.88
C ASN A 45 -19.63 0.56 5.80
N GLU A 46 -19.06 -0.25 4.90
CA GLU A 46 -18.25 0.21 3.76
C GLU A 46 -17.04 1.06 4.14
N VAL A 47 -16.41 0.72 5.27
CA VAL A 47 -15.19 1.39 5.73
C VAL A 47 -13.96 0.67 5.17
N TYR A 48 -13.06 1.44 4.56
CA TYR A 48 -11.79 0.95 4.03
C TYR A 48 -10.66 1.33 5.00
N ILE A 49 -9.98 0.34 5.57
CA ILE A 49 -8.94 0.55 6.59
C ILE A 49 -7.64 -0.13 6.13
N PRO A 50 -6.52 0.62 6.03
CA PRO A 50 -5.21 0.01 5.79
C PRO A 50 -4.76 -0.84 6.98
N ASN A 51 -4.37 -2.08 6.74
CA ASN A 51 -3.72 -2.93 7.73
C ASN A 51 -2.25 -2.50 7.87
N MET A 52 -1.98 -1.62 8.84
CA MET A 52 -0.65 -1.03 9.10
C MET A 52 0.18 -1.80 10.14
N ILE A 53 -0.15 -3.07 10.40
CA ILE A 53 0.60 -3.93 11.31
C ILE A 53 1.88 -4.41 10.59
N ILE A 54 3.05 -4.10 11.13
CA ILE A 54 4.35 -4.33 10.47
C ILE A 54 4.59 -5.82 10.25
N GLU A 55 4.20 -6.66 11.20
CA GLU A 55 4.36 -8.12 11.16
C GLU A 55 3.44 -8.79 10.15
N GLN A 56 2.36 -8.12 9.73
CA GLN A 56 1.40 -8.61 8.74
C GLN A 56 1.64 -8.02 7.33
N ALA A 57 2.58 -7.09 7.21
CA ALA A 57 2.92 -6.48 5.94
C ALA A 57 3.60 -7.50 5.01
N GLU A 58 3.23 -7.48 3.74
CA GLU A 58 3.79 -8.37 2.72
C GLU A 58 4.92 -7.66 1.97
N PRO A 59 5.92 -8.37 1.43
CA PRO A 59 6.87 -7.77 0.51
C PRO A 59 6.18 -7.30 -0.76
N ILE A 60 6.62 -6.18 -1.34
CA ILE A 60 6.17 -5.76 -2.66
C ILE A 60 6.57 -6.87 -3.66
N PRO A 61 5.64 -7.41 -4.46
CA PRO A 61 5.97 -8.42 -5.46
C PRO A 61 6.98 -7.85 -6.45
N GLU A 62 8.03 -8.61 -6.75
CA GLU A 62 9.01 -8.21 -7.75
C GLU A 62 8.28 -7.96 -9.08
N LYS A 63 8.50 -6.78 -9.67
CA LYS A 63 8.04 -6.51 -11.03
C LYS A 63 8.78 -7.52 -11.91
N SER A 64 8.09 -8.55 -12.39
CA SER A 64 8.66 -9.48 -13.35
C SER A 64 9.19 -8.65 -14.51
N ASN A 65 10.52 -8.62 -14.64
CA ASN A 65 11.25 -7.89 -15.66
C ASN A 65 11.06 -8.59 -17.01
N ASP A 66 9.83 -8.63 -17.53
CA ASP A 66 9.50 -9.07 -18.88
C ASP A 66 9.39 -7.85 -19.82
N GLN A 67 10.45 -7.04 -19.82
CA GLN A 67 10.76 -6.15 -20.93
C GLN A 67 12.12 -6.55 -21.51
N LYS A 68 12.19 -7.74 -22.11
CA LYS A 68 13.05 -7.94 -23.29
C LYS A 68 12.17 -7.87 -24.53
N GLN A 69 11.92 -6.65 -24.98
CA GLN A 69 11.64 -6.41 -26.39
C GLN A 69 12.98 -6.56 -27.13
N GLY A 70 13.03 -7.51 -28.06
CA GLY A 70 14.13 -7.76 -28.98
C GLY A 70 13.57 -8.39 -30.24
#